data_AF-A0A6J1QTG5-F1
#
_entry.id   AF-A0A6J1QTG5-F1
#
_cell.length_a   1.000
_cell.length_b   1.000
_cell.length_c   1.000
_cell.angle_alpha   90.00
_cell.angle_beta   90.00
_cell.angle_gamma   90.00
#
_symmetry.space_group_name_H-M   'P 1'
#
loop_
_entity.id
_entity.type
_entity.pdbx_description
1 polymer ?
#
loop_
_entity_poly.entity_id
_entity_poly.type
_entity_poly.pdbx_seq_one_letter_code
_entity_poly.pdbx_strand_id
1 'polypeptide(L)'
;MYTRGLLHEYKLEYTEAKQCYQNAVSINPSHIKSLQHLGLVYHYLGSQRLAEKTLRDAAKIDPNSHQTWYNLGMVLESLGEVEAASDCMATALEVETTNPILPILSIPVTFE
;
A
#
# COMPACT_ATOMS: atom_id res chain seq x y z
N MET A 1 14.57 -6.72 -4.83
CA MET A 1 14.20 -5.33 -5.16
C MET A 1 13.43 -4.67 -4.02
N TYR A 2 12.36 -5.29 -3.51
CA TYR A 2 11.60 -4.80 -2.35
C TYR A 2 12.44 -4.54 -1.09
N THR A 3 13.24 -5.51 -0.64
CA THR A 3 14.10 -5.38 0.55
C THR A 3 15.14 -4.27 0.43
N ARG A 4 15.65 -4.02 -0.78
CA ARG A 4 16.54 -2.89 -1.07
C ARG A 4 15.79 -1.56 -0.99
N GLY A 5 14.56 -1.50 -1.51
CA GLY A 5 13.69 -0.33 -1.37
C GLY A 5 13.47 0.04 0.08
N LEU A 6 13.16 -0.94 0.93
CA LEU A 6 13.01 -0.74 2.38
C LEU A 6 14.28 -0.17 3.01
N LEU A 7 15.46 -0.69 2.66
CA LEU A 7 16.72 -0.20 3.20
C LEU A 7 16.97 1.27 2.85
N HIS A 8 16.66 1.68 1.62
CA HIS A 8 16.78 3.08 1.21
C HIS A 8 15.74 3.97 1.92
N GLU A 9 14.52 3.47 2.14
CA GLU A 9 13.49 4.16 2.92
C GLU A 9 13.93 4.40 4.37
N TYR A 10 14.54 3.40 5.03
CA TYR A 10 15.13 3.57 6.37
C TYR A 10 16.27 4.59 6.42
N LYS A 11 16.96 4.81 5.29
CA LYS A 11 18.01 5.82 5.15
C LYS A 11 17.48 7.19 4.72
N LEU A 12 16.17 7.33 4.54
CA LEU A 12 15.52 8.54 4.01
C LEU A 12 15.95 8.89 2.56
N GLU A 13 16.48 7.91 1.83
CA GLU A 13 16.89 8.00 0.43
C GLU A 13 15.69 7.70 -0.49
N TYR A 14 14.69 8.60 -0.47
CA TYR A 14 13.39 8.37 -1.13
C TYR A 14 13.48 8.22 -2.65
N THR A 15 14.45 8.87 -3.31
CA THR A 15 14.67 8.80 -4.75
C THR A 15 15.11 7.41 -5.20
N GLU A 16 16.03 6.79 -4.47
CA GLU A 16 16.56 5.45 -4.68
C GLU A 16 15.53 4.40 -4.29
N ALA A 17 14.80 4.62 -3.18
CA ALA A 17 13.70 3.77 -2.76
C ALA A 17 12.62 3.69 -3.85
N LYS A 18 12.23 4.83 -4.44
CA LYS A 18 11.29 4.89 -5.57
C LYS A 18 11.74 4.00 -6.72
N GLN A 19 13.00 4.12 -7.16
CA GLN A 19 13.51 3.30 -8.27
C GLN A 19 13.48 1.81 -7.92
N CYS A 20 13.86 1.44 -6.69
CA CYS A 20 13.82 0.05 -6.23
C CYS A 20 12.39 -0.52 -6.23
N TYR A 21 11.40 0.26 -5.78
CA TYR A 21 10.01 -0.15 -5.77
C TYR A 21 9.40 -0.17 -7.18
N GLN A 22 9.69 0.80 -8.04
CA GLN A 22 9.27 0.77 -9.45
C GLN A 22 9.80 -0.47 -10.18
N ASN A 23 11.06 -0.84 -9.93
CA ASN A 23 11.63 -2.08 -10.47
C ASN A 23 10.92 -3.32 -9.91
N ALA A 24 10.58 -3.32 -8.61
CA ALA A 24 9.84 -4.43 -8.00
C ALA A 24 8.44 -4.58 -8.62
N VAL A 25 7.72 -3.47 -8.83
CA VAL A 25 6.39 -3.43 -9.48
C VAL A 25 6.49 -3.83 -10.96
N SER A 26 7.57 -3.46 -11.65
CA SER A 26 7.77 -3.85 -13.06
C SER A 26 7.98 -5.36 -13.22
N ILE A 27 8.62 -6.01 -12.23
CA ILE A 27 8.80 -7.46 -12.21
C ILE A 27 7.50 -8.15 -11.79
N ASN A 28 6.83 -7.63 -10.75
CA ASN A 28 5.57 -8.15 -10.27
C ASN A 28 4.56 -7.02 -10.04
N PRO A 29 3.68 -6.73 -11.02
CA PRO A 29 2.68 -5.67 -10.91
C PRO A 29 1.65 -5.90 -9.80
N SER A 30 1.44 -7.15 -9.37
CA SER A 30 0.49 -7.49 -8.29
C SER A 30 1.11 -7.52 -6.90
N HIS A 31 2.38 -7.11 -6.75
CA HIS A 31 3.04 -7.12 -5.44
C HIS A 31 2.57 -5.95 -4.56
N ILE A 32 1.53 -6.20 -3.77
CA ILE A 32 0.82 -5.21 -2.93
C ILE A 32 1.78 -4.42 -2.03
N LYS A 33 2.70 -5.09 -1.32
CA LYS A 33 3.66 -4.42 -0.44
C LYS A 33 4.54 -3.41 -1.20
N SER A 34 5.00 -3.75 -2.40
CA SER A 34 5.78 -2.80 -3.21
C SER A 34 4.94 -1.60 -3.67
N LEU A 35 3.67 -1.79 -3.99
CA LEU A 35 2.78 -0.68 -4.36
C LEU A 35 2.46 0.22 -3.16
N GLN A 36 2.24 -0.36 -1.98
CA GLN A 36 2.03 0.39 -0.73
C GLN A 36 3.21 1.30 -0.41
N HIS A 37 4.43 0.74 -0.40
CA HIS A 37 5.63 1.52 -0.14
C HIS A 37 5.95 2.51 -1.27
N LEU A 38 5.66 2.16 -2.54
CA LEU A 38 5.81 3.11 -3.65
C LEU A 38 4.86 4.31 -3.49
N GLY A 39 3.62 4.07 -3.05
CA GLY A 39 2.66 5.13 -2.71
C GLY A 39 3.17 6.05 -1.60
N LEU A 40 3.67 5.47 -0.51
CA LEU A 40 4.28 6.24 0.60
C LEU A 40 5.49 7.07 0.14
N VAL A 41 6.38 6.47 -0.65
CA VAL A 41 7.54 7.20 -1.20
C VAL A 41 7.09 8.35 -2.10
N TYR A 42 6.06 8.18 -2.93
CA TYR A 42 5.51 9.29 -3.70
C TYR A 42 4.93 10.40 -2.83
N HIS A 43 4.29 10.04 -1.72
CA HIS A 43 3.80 11.01 -0.75
C HIS A 43 4.95 11.82 -0.12
N TYR A 44 6.02 11.16 0.33
CA TYR A 44 7.21 11.83 0.87
C TYR A 44 7.94 12.72 -0.16
N LEU A 45 7.89 12.34 -1.44
CA LEU A 45 8.42 13.15 -2.54
C LEU A 45 7.46 14.28 -3.00
N GLY A 46 6.32 14.48 -2.33
CA GLY A 46 5.33 15.51 -2.66
C GLY A 46 4.46 15.21 -3.89
N SER A 47 4.60 14.01 -4.48
CA SER A 47 3.84 13.57 -5.65
C SER A 47 2.50 12.93 -5.25
N GLN A 48 1.65 13.67 -4.54
CA GLN A 48 0.43 13.16 -3.92
C GLN A 48 -0.55 12.48 -4.91
N ARG A 49 -0.75 13.06 -6.11
CA ARG A 49 -1.61 12.43 -7.14
C ARG A 49 -1.11 11.07 -7.63
N LEU A 50 0.22 10.90 -7.71
CA LEU A 50 0.81 9.60 -8.07
C LEU A 50 0.71 8.61 -6.91
N ALA A 51 0.88 9.09 -5.68
CA ALA A 51 0.68 8.29 -4.47
C ALA A 51 -0.74 7.73 -4.41
N GLU A 52 -1.75 8.60 -4.60
CA GLU A 52 -3.15 8.22 -4.61
C GLU A 52 -3.44 7.15 -5.66
N LYS A 53 -3.02 7.38 -6.91
CA LYS A 53 -3.21 6.42 -7.99
C LYS A 53 -2.60 5.05 -7.66
N THR A 54 -1.35 5.05 -7.17
CA THR A 54 -0.62 3.82 -6.85
C THR A 54 -1.31 3.04 -5.72
N LEU A 55 -1.81 3.74 -4.71
CA LEU A 55 -2.51 3.13 -3.58
C LEU A 55 -3.92 2.64 -3.96
N ARG A 56 -4.63 3.35 -4.84
CA ARG A 56 -5.89 2.86 -5.41
C ARG A 56 -5.69 1.59 -6.24
N ASP A 57 -4.60 1.49 -6.99
CA ASP A 57 -4.27 0.27 -7.73
C ASP A 57 -3.92 -0.88 -6.77
N ALA A 58 -3.21 -0.61 -5.67
CA ALA A 58 -2.98 -1.59 -4.61
C ALA A 58 -4.30 -2.06 -3.96
N ALA A 59 -5.25 -1.15 -3.71
CA ALA A 59 -6.55 -1.47 -3.10
C ALA A 59 -7.44 -2.31 -4.02
N LYS A 60 -7.31 -2.16 -5.35
CA LYS A 60 -7.99 -3.02 -6.32
C LYS A 60 -7.43 -4.44 -6.34
N ILE A 61 -6.12 -4.59 -6.11
CA ILE A 61 -5.46 -5.91 -6.10
C ILE A 61 -5.78 -6.66 -4.80
N ASP A 62 -5.71 -5.97 -3.67
CA ASP A 62 -6.07 -6.52 -2.36
C ASP A 62 -6.94 -5.54 -1.57
N PRO A 63 -8.27 -5.66 -1.70
CA PRO A 63 -9.23 -4.86 -0.95
C PRO A 63 -9.18 -5.14 0.56
N ASN A 64 -8.62 -6.27 0.98
CA ASN A 64 -8.54 -6.67 2.39
C ASN A 64 -7.24 -6.20 3.06
N SER A 65 -6.49 -5.30 2.42
CA SER A 65 -5.28 -4.75 2.99
C SER A 65 -5.58 -3.47 3.77
N HIS A 66 -5.73 -3.58 5.09
CA HIS A 66 -5.95 -2.43 5.98
C HIS A 66 -4.84 -1.35 5.80
N GLN A 67 -3.59 -1.77 5.60
CA GLN A 67 -2.46 -0.88 5.39
C GLN A 67 -2.59 -0.05 4.12
N THR A 68 -3.17 -0.61 3.04
CA THR A 68 -3.41 0.14 1.81
C THR A 68 -4.43 1.25 2.02
N TRP A 69 -5.55 0.93 2.67
CA TRP A 69 -6.61 1.89 2.97
C TRP A 69 -6.15 3.00 3.90
N TYR A 70 -5.36 2.64 4.92
CA TYR A 70 -4.73 3.60 5.83
C TYR A 70 -3.80 4.56 5.08
N ASN A 71 -2.88 4.02 4.27
CA ASN A 71 -1.96 4.84 3.48
C ASN A 71 -2.72 5.75 2.48
N LEU A 72 -3.82 5.26 1.88
CA LEU A 72 -4.65 6.04 0.97
C LEU A 72 -5.34 7.19 1.71
N GLY A 73 -5.87 6.94 2.91
CA GLY A 73 -6.44 7.97 3.78
C GLY A 73 -5.44 9.08 4.12
N MET A 74 -4.21 8.72 4.49
CA MET A 74 -3.14 9.70 4.73
C MET A 74 -2.84 10.57 3.49
N VAL A 75 -2.83 9.97 2.31
CA VAL A 75 -2.58 10.71 1.05
C VAL A 75 -3.74 11.64 0.73
N LEU A 76 -4.99 11.20 0.91
CA LEU A 76 -6.19 12.01 0.68
C LEU A 76 -6.30 13.18 1.65
N GLU A 77 -5.94 12.96 2.93
CA GLU A 77 -5.83 14.03 3.92
C GLU A 77 -4.82 15.10 3.45
N SER A 78 -3.66 14.66 2.94
CA SER A 78 -2.64 15.57 2.42
C SER A 78 -3.05 16.35 1.15
N LEU A 79 -4.04 15.83 0.41
CA LEU A 79 -4.68 16.49 -0.73
C LEU A 79 -5.81 17.45 -0.32
N GLY A 80 -6.25 17.41 0.94
CA GLY A 80 -7.38 18.19 1.45
C GLY A 80 -8.74 17.51 1.28
N GLU A 81 -8.78 16.26 0.81
CA GLU A 81 -10.01 15.48 0.63
C GLU A 81 -10.38 14.73 1.92
N VAL A 82 -10.76 15.50 2.94
CA VAL A 82 -10.98 14.97 4.30
C VAL A 82 -12.15 13.98 4.38
N GLU A 83 -13.23 14.19 3.61
CA GLU A 83 -14.37 13.27 3.59
C GLU A 83 -13.95 11.89 3.05
N ALA A 84 -13.29 11.86 1.89
CA ALA A 84 -12.80 10.62 1.29
C ALA A 84 -11.72 9.94 2.16
N ALA A 85 -10.89 10.72 2.86
CA ALA A 85 -9.93 10.20 3.82
C ALA A 85 -10.62 9.51 5.00
N SER A 86 -11.68 10.10 5.55
CA SER A 86 -12.48 9.52 6.64
C SER A 86 -13.10 8.19 6.21
N ASP A 87 -13.66 8.12 5.01
CA ASP A 87 -14.21 6.87 4.46
C ASP A 87 -13.12 5.79 4.31
N CYS A 88 -11.95 6.16 3.79
CA CYS A 88 -10.82 5.24 3.66
C CYS A 88 -10.33 4.73 5.03
N MET A 89 -10.28 5.59 6.05
CA MET A 89 -9.90 5.20 7.41
C MET A 89 -10.94 4.27 8.05
N ALA A 90 -12.24 4.53 7.83
CA ALA A 90 -13.31 3.64 8.29
C ALA A 90 -13.18 2.25 7.66
N THR A 91 -12.98 2.17 6.35
CA THR A 91 -12.75 0.88 5.67
C THR A 91 -11.49 0.17 6.16
N ALA A 92 -10.42 0.90 6.47
CA ALA A 92 -9.20 0.31 7.02
C ALA A 92 -9.47 -0.40 8.37
N LEU A 93 -10.27 0.23 9.24
CA LEU A 93 -10.64 -0.32 10.54
C LEU A 93 -11.56 -1.54 10.43
N GLU A 94 -12.55 -1.49 9.53
CA GLU A 94 -13.43 -2.63 9.24
C GLU A 94 -12.64 -3.83 8.73
N VAL A 95 -11.68 -3.59 7.83
CA VAL A 95 -10.82 -4.64 7.28
C VAL A 95 -9.84 -5.19 8.32
N GLU A 96 -9.27 -4.36 9.19
CA GLU A 96 -8.38 -4.79 10.26
C GLU A 96 -9.11 -5.70 11.26
N THR A 97 -10.30 -5.31 11.69
CA THR A 97 -11.13 -6.11 12.62
C THR A 97 -11.61 -7.43 12.01
N THR A 98 -11.70 -7.49 10.68
CA THR A 98 -12.13 -8.68 9.93
C THR A 98 -10.98 -9.56 9.47
N ASN A 99 -9.72 -9.10 9.54
CA ASN A 99 -8.56 -9.87 9.08
C ASN A 99 -8.10 -10.87 10.14
N PRO A 100 -8.24 -12.19 9.92
CA PRO A 100 -7.61 -13.17 10.79
C PRO A 100 -6.08 -13.03 10.69
N ILE A 101 -5.39 -13.31 11.81
CA ILE A 101 -3.91 -13.24 11.92
C ILE A 101 -3.19 -14.08 10.84
N LEU A 102 -3.89 -15.06 10.25
CA LEU A 102 -3.44 -15.86 9.12
C LEU A 102 -4.45 -15.77 7.96
N PRO A 103 -3.98 -15.57 6.71
CA PRO A 103 -4.87 -15.55 5.54
C PRO A 103 -5.56 -16.91 5.39
N ILE A 104 -6.87 -16.91 5.15
CA ILE A 104 -7.70 -18.13 5.06
C ILE A 104 -7.15 -19.14 4.02
N LEU A 105 -6.40 -18.65 3.02
CA LEU A 105 -5.69 -19.46 2.02
C LEU A 105 -4.57 -20.36 2.57
N SER A 106 -4.11 -20.18 3.81
CA SER A 106 -3.06 -21.02 4.41
C SER A 106 -3.59 -22.34 4.96
N ILE A 107 -4.91 -22.55 4.99
CA ILE A 107 -5.51 -23.83 5.35
C ILE A 107 -5.72 -24.60 4.03
N PRO A 108 -4.92 -25.65 3.75
CA PRO A 108 -5.19 -26.48 2.58
C PRO A 108 -6.57 -27.12 2.76
N VAL A 109 -7.50 -26.86 1.84
CA VAL A 109 -8.79 -27.53 1.82
C VAL A 109 -8.57 -28.94 1.30
N THR A 110 -8.24 -29.87 2.18
CA THR A 110 -8.26 -31.30 1.87
C THR A 110 -9.72 -31.73 1.82
N PHE A 111 -10.29 -31.77 0.61
CA PHE A 111 -11.50 -32.55 0.37
C PHE A 111 -11.10 -34.03 0.36
N GLU A 112 -11.66 -34.81 1.29
CA GLU A 112 -11.71 -36.27 1.20
C GLU A 112 -12.65 -36.72 0.07
#